data_AF-A0A959Z0I1-F1
#
_entry.id   AF-A0A959Z0I1-F1
#
_cell.length_a   1.000
_cell.length_b   1.000
_cell.length_c   1.000
_cell.angle_alpha   90.00
_cell.angle_beta   90.00
_cell.angle_gamma   90.00
#
_symmetry.space_group_name_H-M   'P 1'
#
loop_
_entity.id
_entity.type
_entity.pdbx_description
1 polymer ?
#
loop_
_entity_poly.entity_id
_entity_poly.type
_entity_poly.pdbx_seq_one_letter_code
_entity_poly.pdbx_strand_id
1 'polypeptide(L)'
;AWFFRGEPRKGVLSGAGVQQRFTDPASVYYTFFEDNYAALALQCPPGEVEERLARLVGMPVAAFREELRQRSAKFLSNARKHLRGHRFRAVQAAAIEWLRQFEGPHQDMAEAIWRVRFHGLAAQVRPHTREAPDIASWLGTRTFFTELRHRPALMARIWPVHDRPEDFPEQDLRAHLLAQAARFGHPVIDLYAMVVNRLGTLSPGRQEATEGSEADAGRAHDFLDLLDRQRLAPVEEVGWSAYHELEALSAHHQLIMDTNLSDLQEATAPAQGEVAHRLGNLFAFQEPTGGMHGRVMKRQVQQFRMPGYPFVLVTTDLLQEGEDLHPFCSQVYHYGMSWTPSSMEQRIGRIDRVRSQTERRLTGNGEPAEEDRKLQVLYPHLQDTVEVLQVDRVLERMNKFLRMMHVGLDMEVQAERTIEVDKAMLEGRRLVPQITEHLHTAFPVQEQDLHGPITELAVEADRVNDLIGHFRKLPEQLPQFEWERPGQELVLLGTGRVGERIQPFVLLPRSVGERLALRCISPIGAVGSASRVQEVTDQAREFPVKIGAVESRDQRSYDLTAEGEVLLTGDAGVDVKRVSAMIGEVLRS
;
A
#
# COMPACT_ATOMS: atom_id res chain seq x y z
N ALA A 1 4.43 5.91 -25.53
CA ALA A 1 4.19 6.81 -24.37
C ALA A 1 3.06 7.80 -24.64
N TRP A 2 3.18 8.71 -25.63
CA TRP A 2 2.21 9.79 -25.88
C TRP A 2 0.74 9.36 -25.96
N PHE A 3 0.45 8.26 -26.67
CA PHE A 3 -0.92 7.80 -26.90
C PHE A 3 -1.64 7.26 -25.65
N PHE A 4 -0.90 6.61 -24.74
CA PHE A 4 -1.48 6.00 -23.54
C PHE A 4 -1.37 6.90 -22.31
N ARG A 5 -0.27 7.66 -22.19
CA ARG A 5 0.11 8.36 -20.96
C ARG A 5 0.55 9.81 -21.18
N GLY A 6 0.57 10.30 -22.42
CA GLY A 6 0.89 11.70 -22.75
C GLY A 6 -0.35 12.58 -22.90
N GLU A 7 -0.15 13.82 -23.35
CA GLU A 7 -1.24 14.77 -23.53
C GLU A 7 -2.29 14.27 -24.54
N PRO A 8 -3.59 14.35 -24.19
CA PRO A 8 -4.65 13.87 -25.06
C PRO A 8 -4.72 14.68 -26.36
N ARG A 9 -4.72 14.01 -27.50
CA ARG A 9 -4.97 14.65 -28.79
C ARG A 9 -6.43 15.05 -28.90
N LYS A 10 -6.70 16.30 -29.29
CA LYS A 10 -8.07 16.78 -29.53
C LYS A 10 -8.79 15.88 -30.55
N GLY A 11 -9.96 15.38 -30.18
CA GLY A 11 -10.82 14.55 -31.05
C GLY A 11 -10.51 13.04 -31.05
N VAL A 12 -9.52 12.58 -30.28
CA VAL A 12 -9.17 11.15 -30.16
C VAL A 12 -9.25 10.71 -28.70
N LEU A 13 -9.89 9.56 -28.47
CA LEU A 13 -9.92 8.87 -27.18
C LEU A 13 -8.54 8.22 -26.96
N SER A 14 -7.72 8.86 -26.11
CA SER A 14 -6.40 8.38 -25.69
C SER A 14 -6.51 7.38 -24.53
N GLY A 15 -5.39 6.73 -24.18
CA GLY A 15 -5.31 5.91 -22.97
C GLY A 15 -5.60 6.70 -21.70
N ALA A 16 -5.11 7.95 -21.59
CA ALA A 16 -5.44 8.85 -20.49
C ALA A 16 -6.95 9.15 -20.42
N GLY A 17 -7.61 9.28 -21.58
CA GLY A 17 -9.07 9.46 -21.64
C GLY A 17 -9.84 8.21 -21.18
N VAL A 18 -9.37 7.00 -21.50
CA VAL A 18 -9.97 5.76 -20.99
C VAL A 18 -9.69 5.60 -19.50
N GLN A 19 -8.46 5.83 -19.05
CA GLN A 19 -8.07 5.84 -17.64
C GLN A 19 -8.97 6.78 -16.82
N GLN A 20 -9.24 7.99 -17.32
CA GLN A 20 -10.14 8.95 -16.67
C GLN A 20 -11.55 8.35 -16.47
N ARG A 21 -12.03 7.50 -17.38
CA ARG A 21 -13.32 6.82 -17.20
C ARG A 21 -13.32 5.86 -16.01
N PHE A 22 -12.20 5.27 -15.62
CA PHE A 22 -12.12 4.38 -14.45
C PHE A 22 -11.85 5.12 -13.13
N THR A 23 -11.60 6.43 -13.16
CA THR A 23 -11.29 7.25 -11.98
C THR A 23 -12.31 8.36 -11.73
N ASP A 24 -13.00 8.85 -12.75
CA ASP A 24 -14.06 9.86 -12.64
C ASP A 24 -15.31 9.28 -11.98
N PRO A 25 -15.75 9.76 -10.79
CA PRO A 25 -16.95 9.28 -10.12
C PRO A 25 -18.26 9.46 -10.89
N ALA A 26 -18.27 10.28 -11.95
CA ALA A 26 -19.41 10.41 -12.86
C ALA A 26 -19.50 9.27 -13.90
N SER A 27 -18.40 8.57 -14.16
CA SER A 27 -18.31 7.56 -15.21
C SER A 27 -18.97 6.24 -14.84
N VAL A 28 -19.52 5.57 -15.85
CA VAL A 28 -20.08 4.20 -15.74
C VAL A 28 -19.04 3.16 -15.33
N TYR A 29 -17.76 3.40 -15.61
CA TYR A 29 -16.66 2.48 -15.24
C TYR A 29 -16.11 2.74 -13.84
N TYR A 30 -16.58 3.76 -13.11
CA TYR A 30 -16.02 4.08 -11.79
C TYR A 30 -16.13 2.90 -10.81
N THR A 31 -17.30 2.25 -10.78
CA THR A 31 -17.60 1.10 -9.91
C THR A 31 -16.93 -0.19 -10.35
N PHE A 32 -16.23 -0.20 -11.49
CA PHE A 32 -15.65 -1.39 -12.08
C PHE A 32 -14.66 -2.08 -11.14
N PHE A 33 -13.73 -1.33 -10.55
CA PHE A 33 -12.75 -1.84 -9.57
C PHE A 33 -13.16 -1.53 -8.13
N GLU A 34 -14.43 -1.25 -7.86
CA GLU A 34 -14.95 -1.22 -6.50
C GLU A 34 -15.38 -2.63 -6.09
N ASP A 35 -15.54 -2.87 -4.79
CA ASP A 35 -16.10 -4.12 -4.29
C ASP A 35 -17.55 -3.91 -3.80
N ASN A 36 -18.33 -4.99 -3.84
CA ASN A 36 -19.68 -5.00 -3.27
C ASN A 36 -19.62 -5.59 -1.85
N TYR A 37 -19.34 -4.71 -0.89
CA TYR A 37 -19.15 -5.10 0.51
C TYR A 37 -20.38 -5.73 1.14
N ALA A 38 -21.59 -5.28 0.76
CA ALA A 38 -22.82 -5.90 1.24
C ALA A 38 -22.95 -7.35 0.77
N ALA A 39 -22.58 -7.64 -0.48
CA ALA A 39 -22.49 -9.00 -1.02
C ALA A 39 -21.44 -9.85 -0.30
N LEU A 40 -20.27 -9.27 -0.02
CA LEU A 40 -19.18 -9.90 0.74
C LEU A 40 -19.63 -10.28 2.16
N ALA A 41 -20.18 -9.33 2.92
CA ALA A 41 -20.61 -9.56 4.29
C ALA A 41 -21.71 -10.64 4.39
N LEU A 42 -22.64 -10.66 3.43
CA LEU A 42 -23.72 -11.65 3.37
C LEU A 42 -23.33 -12.98 2.71
N GLN A 43 -22.11 -13.07 2.18
CA GLN A 43 -21.61 -14.22 1.42
C GLN A 43 -22.62 -14.67 0.35
N CYS A 44 -23.07 -13.73 -0.48
CA CYS A 44 -24.08 -13.97 -1.50
C CYS A 44 -23.77 -13.26 -2.82
N PRO A 45 -24.34 -13.69 -3.95
CA PRO A 45 -24.25 -12.97 -5.20
C PRO A 45 -24.85 -11.55 -5.08
N PRO A 46 -24.30 -10.52 -5.75
CA PRO A 46 -24.82 -9.15 -5.69
C PRO A 46 -26.33 -9.04 -5.91
N GLY A 47 -26.88 -9.81 -6.87
CA GLY A 47 -28.30 -9.80 -7.20
C GLY A 47 -29.23 -10.23 -6.05
N GLU A 48 -28.74 -10.97 -5.05
CA GLU A 48 -29.52 -11.46 -3.91
C GLU A 48 -29.43 -10.56 -2.67
N VAL A 49 -28.51 -9.59 -2.66
CA VAL A 49 -28.19 -8.76 -1.48
C VAL A 49 -29.44 -8.06 -0.94
N GLU A 50 -30.23 -7.47 -1.85
CA GLU A 50 -31.42 -6.72 -1.48
C GLU A 50 -32.48 -7.61 -0.81
N GLU A 51 -32.77 -8.77 -1.37
CA GLU A 51 -33.76 -9.70 -0.83
C GLU A 51 -33.32 -10.27 0.52
N ARG A 52 -32.02 -10.59 0.65
CA ARG A 52 -31.44 -11.12 1.90
C ARG A 52 -31.45 -10.06 3.00
N LEU A 53 -31.08 -8.82 2.70
CA LEU A 53 -31.15 -7.71 3.67
C LEU A 53 -32.59 -7.43 4.09
N ALA A 54 -33.53 -7.33 3.14
CA ALA A 54 -34.93 -7.07 3.45
C ALA A 54 -35.50 -8.15 4.39
N ARG A 55 -35.18 -9.43 4.13
CA ARG A 55 -35.57 -10.56 4.98
C ARG A 55 -34.98 -10.47 6.38
N LEU A 56 -33.71 -10.12 6.47
CA LEU A 56 -32.97 -10.00 7.73
C LEU A 56 -33.51 -8.88 8.63
N VAL A 57 -33.88 -7.75 8.02
CA VAL A 57 -34.50 -6.61 8.71
C VAL A 57 -35.99 -6.86 9.01
N GLY A 58 -36.60 -7.88 8.41
CA GLY A 58 -38.01 -8.21 8.59
C GLY A 58 -38.96 -7.25 7.85
N MET A 59 -38.51 -6.66 6.74
CA MET A 59 -39.30 -5.69 5.96
C MET A 59 -39.60 -6.24 4.54
N PRO A 60 -40.76 -5.91 3.95
CA PRO A 60 -40.98 -6.11 2.52
C PRO A 60 -39.94 -5.33 1.70
N VAL A 61 -39.49 -5.89 0.57
CA VAL A 61 -38.43 -5.31 -0.28
C VAL A 61 -38.70 -3.84 -0.64
N ALA A 62 -39.95 -3.48 -0.94
CA ALA A 62 -40.32 -2.10 -1.26
C ALA A 62 -40.14 -1.13 -0.08
N ALA A 63 -40.48 -1.55 1.14
CA ALA A 63 -40.29 -0.75 2.35
C ALA A 63 -38.81 -0.66 2.73
N PHE A 64 -38.08 -1.77 2.59
CA PHE A 64 -36.63 -1.83 2.79
C PHE A 64 -35.89 -0.85 1.87
N ARG A 65 -36.25 -0.81 0.57
CA ARG A 65 -35.68 0.17 -0.38
C ARG A 65 -35.83 1.59 0.12
N GLU A 66 -37.02 1.98 0.54
CA GLU A 66 -37.27 3.36 0.99
C GLU A 66 -36.44 3.71 2.23
N GLU A 67 -36.35 2.81 3.20
CA GLU A 67 -35.53 3.00 4.40
C GLU A 67 -34.02 3.04 4.06
N LEU A 68 -33.54 2.17 3.17
CA LEU A 68 -32.15 2.19 2.68
C LEU A 68 -31.82 3.52 2.02
N ARG A 69 -32.77 4.07 1.26
CA ARG A 69 -32.67 5.35 0.57
C ARG A 69 -32.43 6.49 1.57
N GLN A 70 -33.21 6.51 2.64
CA GLN A 70 -33.11 7.52 3.69
C GLN A 70 -31.80 7.40 4.46
N ARG A 71 -31.36 6.18 4.80
CA ARG A 71 -30.08 5.94 5.48
C ARG A 71 -28.87 6.33 4.64
N SER A 72 -28.91 6.03 3.34
CA SER A 72 -27.83 6.39 2.40
C SER A 72 -27.58 7.90 2.33
N ALA A 73 -28.59 8.74 2.60
CA ALA A 73 -28.45 10.20 2.60
C ALA A 73 -27.44 10.70 3.65
N LYS A 74 -27.22 9.96 4.75
CA LYS A 74 -26.23 10.29 5.79
C LYS A 74 -24.78 10.28 5.28
N PHE A 75 -24.53 9.56 4.19
CA PHE A 75 -23.19 9.39 3.60
C PHE A 75 -22.99 10.24 2.35
N LEU A 76 -23.91 11.16 2.04
CA LEU A 76 -23.86 12.02 0.86
C LEU A 76 -23.74 13.50 1.23
N SER A 77 -22.94 14.23 0.45
CA SER A 77 -22.77 15.68 0.60
C SER A 77 -24.00 16.44 0.15
N ASN A 78 -24.12 17.73 0.48
CA ASN A 78 -25.25 18.60 0.10
C ASN A 78 -25.35 18.94 -1.40
N ALA A 79 -24.64 18.22 -2.28
CA ALA A 79 -24.62 18.49 -3.70
C ALA A 79 -26.01 18.26 -4.34
N ARG A 80 -26.40 19.16 -5.24
CA ARG A 80 -27.69 19.08 -5.98
C ARG A 80 -27.80 17.83 -6.87
N LYS A 81 -26.67 17.28 -7.32
CA LYS A 81 -26.60 16.02 -8.07
C LYS A 81 -25.42 15.19 -7.56
N HIS A 82 -25.71 14.01 -7.01
CA HIS A 82 -24.66 13.08 -6.58
C HIS A 82 -24.12 12.28 -7.76
N LEU A 83 -22.79 12.14 -7.81
CA LEU A 83 -22.09 11.33 -8.80
C LEU A 83 -22.33 9.83 -8.56
N ARG A 84 -22.21 9.02 -9.60
CA ARG A 84 -22.45 7.56 -9.58
C ARG A 84 -21.65 6.87 -8.47
N GLY A 85 -20.35 7.14 -8.41
CA GLY A 85 -19.46 6.57 -7.41
C GLY A 85 -19.84 6.90 -5.97
N HIS A 86 -20.26 8.15 -5.72
CA HIS A 86 -20.68 8.58 -4.38
C HIS A 86 -21.98 7.88 -3.96
N ARG A 87 -22.94 7.70 -4.89
CA ARG A 87 -24.18 6.96 -4.63
C ARG A 87 -23.90 5.50 -4.30
N PHE A 88 -23.07 4.83 -5.12
CA PHE A 88 -22.68 3.44 -4.87
C PHE A 88 -22.06 3.27 -3.47
N ARG A 89 -21.08 4.10 -3.12
CA ARG A 89 -20.41 4.04 -1.81
C ARG A 89 -21.37 4.33 -0.65
N ALA A 90 -22.27 5.29 -0.79
CA ALA A 90 -23.27 5.62 0.23
C ALA A 90 -24.26 4.46 0.48
N VAL A 91 -24.71 3.78 -0.58
CA VAL A 91 -25.59 2.60 -0.47
C VAL A 91 -24.87 1.44 0.22
N GLN A 92 -23.61 1.18 -0.15
CA GLN A 92 -22.80 0.16 0.50
C GLN A 92 -22.58 0.47 1.99
N ALA A 93 -22.25 1.72 2.32
CA ALA A 93 -22.08 2.16 3.71
C ALA A 93 -23.35 1.96 4.54
N ALA A 94 -24.52 2.36 4.01
CA ALA A 94 -25.79 2.19 4.70
C ALA A 94 -26.17 0.72 4.90
N ALA A 95 -25.89 -0.15 3.94
CA ALA A 95 -26.12 -1.59 4.07
C ALA A 95 -25.21 -2.23 5.12
N ILE A 96 -23.92 -1.87 5.14
CA ILE A 96 -22.97 -2.38 6.14
C ILE A 96 -23.29 -1.85 7.54
N GLU A 97 -23.68 -0.58 7.66
CA GLU A 97 -24.15 0.00 8.93
C GLU A 97 -25.32 -0.80 9.51
N TRP A 98 -26.19 -1.32 8.66
CA TRP A 98 -27.27 -2.20 9.09
C TRP A 98 -26.78 -3.58 9.48
N LEU A 99 -26.00 -4.22 8.61
CA LEU A 99 -25.52 -5.59 8.83
C LEU A 99 -24.77 -5.75 10.16
N ARG A 100 -24.03 -4.72 10.60
CA ARG A 100 -23.36 -4.76 11.92
C ARG A 100 -24.33 -4.66 13.12
N GLN A 101 -25.53 -4.12 12.94
CA GLN A 101 -26.54 -3.93 13.99
C GLN A 101 -27.37 -5.19 14.27
N PHE A 102 -27.44 -6.12 13.33
CA PHE A 102 -28.23 -7.34 13.46
C PHE A 102 -27.33 -8.53 13.78
N GLU A 103 -27.78 -9.39 14.70
CA GLU A 103 -27.04 -10.60 15.05
C GLU A 103 -27.12 -11.63 13.92
N GLY A 104 -25.98 -12.24 13.59
CA GLY A 104 -25.89 -13.31 12.61
C GLY A 104 -24.47 -13.54 12.09
N PRO A 105 -24.28 -14.52 11.19
CA PRO A 105 -22.95 -14.93 10.70
C PRO A 105 -22.23 -13.85 9.87
N HIS A 106 -22.94 -12.80 9.44
CA HIS A 106 -22.43 -11.69 8.64
C HIS A 106 -21.86 -10.55 9.50
N GLN A 107 -22.20 -10.52 10.80
CA GLN A 107 -21.98 -9.36 11.67
C GLN A 107 -20.49 -9.03 11.83
N ASP A 108 -19.65 -10.04 12.06
CA ASP A 108 -18.21 -9.83 12.27
C ASP A 108 -17.52 -9.27 11.02
N MET A 109 -17.86 -9.82 9.85
CA MET A 109 -17.36 -9.31 8.56
C MET A 109 -17.88 -7.89 8.30
N ALA A 110 -19.16 -7.61 8.59
CA ALA A 110 -19.71 -6.26 8.46
C ALA A 110 -19.03 -5.25 9.38
N GLU A 111 -18.68 -5.63 10.61
CA GLU A 111 -17.93 -4.79 11.54
C GLU A 111 -16.50 -4.53 11.06
N ALA A 112 -15.82 -5.56 10.54
CA ALA A 112 -14.49 -5.41 9.94
C ALA A 112 -14.51 -4.46 8.74
N ILE A 113 -15.48 -4.62 7.83
CA ILE A 113 -15.69 -3.73 6.70
C ILE A 113 -15.98 -2.30 7.17
N TRP A 114 -16.87 -2.14 8.15
CA TRP A 114 -17.23 -0.82 8.68
C TRP A 114 -16.00 -0.10 9.21
N ARG A 115 -15.21 -0.76 10.05
CA ARG A 115 -13.98 -0.21 10.63
C ARG A 115 -12.99 0.27 9.58
N VAL A 116 -12.75 -0.53 8.54
CA VAL A 116 -11.75 -0.24 7.51
C VAL A 116 -12.26 0.76 6.45
N ARG A 117 -13.53 0.71 6.07
CA ARG A 117 -14.07 1.44 4.91
C ARG A 117 -14.99 2.60 5.22
N PHE A 118 -15.77 2.52 6.28
CA PHE A 118 -16.92 3.42 6.47
C PHE A 118 -16.89 4.18 7.80
N HIS A 119 -15.99 3.80 8.70
CA HIS A 119 -15.73 4.54 9.93
C HIS A 119 -15.36 5.99 9.62
N GLY A 120 -16.00 6.92 10.33
CA GLY A 120 -15.81 8.36 10.15
C GLY A 120 -16.35 8.95 8.84
N LEU A 121 -16.90 8.15 7.91
CA LEU A 121 -17.41 8.65 6.62
C LEU A 121 -18.53 9.67 6.80
N ALA A 122 -19.48 9.40 7.71
CA ALA A 122 -20.58 10.32 8.00
C ALA A 122 -20.11 11.62 8.67
N ALA A 123 -19.00 11.59 9.41
CA ALA A 123 -18.42 12.79 10.02
C ALA A 123 -17.68 13.67 8.99
N GLN A 124 -17.05 13.05 7.98
CA GLN A 124 -16.37 13.75 6.89
C GLN A 124 -17.36 14.46 5.94
N VAL A 125 -18.54 13.88 5.75
CA VAL A 125 -19.56 14.38 4.85
C VAL A 125 -20.60 15.13 5.67
N ARG A 126 -20.50 16.47 5.81
CA ARG A 126 -21.51 17.30 6.52
C ARG A 126 -22.92 16.95 6.02
N PRO A 127 -23.71 16.14 6.74
CA PRO A 127 -24.81 15.40 6.10
C PRO A 127 -26.11 16.19 6.26
N HIS A 128 -26.57 16.83 5.19
CA HIS A 128 -27.80 17.66 5.24
C HIS A 128 -28.65 17.58 3.96
N THR A 129 -28.44 16.55 3.12
CA THR A 129 -29.23 16.44 1.89
C THR A 129 -30.68 16.10 2.23
N ARG A 130 -31.62 16.93 1.75
CA ARG A 130 -33.06 16.75 1.94
C ARG A 130 -33.70 15.80 0.92
N GLU A 131 -32.99 15.50 -0.16
CA GLU A 131 -33.42 14.57 -1.21
C GLU A 131 -32.68 13.25 -1.08
N ALA A 132 -33.43 12.17 -0.89
CA ALA A 132 -32.84 10.85 -0.79
C ALA A 132 -32.53 10.29 -2.19
N PRO A 133 -31.31 9.77 -2.40
CA PRO A 133 -30.76 9.43 -3.71
C PRO A 133 -31.56 8.34 -4.43
N ASP A 134 -31.49 8.29 -5.76
CA ASP A 134 -31.94 7.09 -6.48
C ASP A 134 -30.99 5.93 -6.18
N ILE A 135 -31.48 4.95 -5.44
CA ILE A 135 -30.74 3.78 -4.97
C ILE A 135 -30.95 2.55 -5.85
N ALA A 136 -31.78 2.62 -6.89
CA ALA A 136 -32.23 1.42 -7.61
C ALA A 136 -31.04 0.58 -8.09
N SER A 137 -31.04 -0.71 -7.72
CA SER A 137 -30.10 -1.75 -8.15
C SER A 137 -28.62 -1.63 -7.72
N TRP A 138 -28.21 -0.61 -6.94
CA TRP A 138 -26.79 -0.46 -6.56
C TRP A 138 -26.25 -1.57 -5.67
N LEU A 139 -27.09 -2.13 -4.78
CA LEU A 139 -26.74 -3.34 -4.02
C LEU A 139 -26.51 -4.55 -4.92
N GLY A 140 -27.16 -4.56 -6.08
CA GLY A 140 -27.04 -5.58 -7.11
C GLY A 140 -25.88 -5.39 -8.07
N THR A 141 -25.04 -4.36 -7.90
CA THR A 141 -23.94 -4.06 -8.82
C THR A 141 -22.90 -5.17 -8.79
N ARG A 142 -22.61 -5.71 -9.97
CA ARG A 142 -21.51 -6.64 -10.20
C ARG A 142 -20.27 -5.84 -10.60
N THR A 143 -19.13 -6.15 -10.01
CA THR A 143 -17.85 -5.46 -10.20
C THR A 143 -16.77 -6.47 -10.56
N PHE A 144 -15.56 -5.97 -10.88
CA PHE A 144 -14.38 -6.81 -11.10
C PHE A 144 -14.16 -7.78 -9.93
N PHE A 145 -14.23 -7.32 -8.68
CA PHE A 145 -13.97 -8.15 -7.51
C PHE A 145 -15.11 -9.14 -7.22
N THR A 146 -16.37 -8.80 -7.51
CA THR A 146 -17.45 -9.78 -7.34
C THR A 146 -17.33 -10.91 -8.37
N GLU A 147 -17.00 -10.59 -9.62
CA GLU A 147 -16.84 -11.60 -10.67
C GLU A 147 -15.51 -12.38 -10.53
N LEU A 148 -14.43 -11.76 -10.02
CA LEU A 148 -13.15 -12.44 -9.75
C LEU A 148 -13.29 -13.57 -8.73
N ARG A 149 -14.17 -13.43 -7.73
CA ARG A 149 -14.45 -14.50 -6.73
C ARG A 149 -15.01 -15.77 -7.36
N HIS A 150 -15.62 -15.68 -8.54
CA HIS A 150 -16.09 -16.84 -9.30
C HIS A 150 -14.98 -17.49 -10.15
N ARG A 151 -13.74 -16.99 -10.08
CA ARG A 151 -12.57 -17.50 -10.82
C ARG A 151 -11.43 -17.87 -9.86
N PRO A 152 -11.56 -18.97 -9.09
CA PRO A 152 -10.64 -19.30 -8.00
C PRO A 152 -9.17 -19.43 -8.46
N ALA A 153 -8.94 -19.98 -9.67
CA ALA A 153 -7.58 -20.12 -10.20
C ALA A 153 -6.90 -18.77 -10.48
N LEU A 154 -7.65 -17.79 -11.00
CA LEU A 154 -7.12 -16.45 -11.25
C LEU A 154 -7.00 -15.67 -9.94
N MET A 155 -8.04 -15.73 -9.10
CA MET A 155 -8.06 -15.08 -7.78
C MET A 155 -6.88 -15.49 -6.92
N ALA A 156 -6.56 -16.79 -6.84
CA ALA A 156 -5.42 -17.29 -6.07
C ALA A 156 -4.06 -16.70 -6.52
N ARG A 157 -3.95 -16.23 -7.78
CA ARG A 157 -2.72 -15.63 -8.32
C ARG A 157 -2.66 -14.12 -8.16
N ILE A 158 -3.77 -13.40 -8.40
CA ILE A 158 -3.76 -11.92 -8.43
C ILE A 158 -4.35 -11.28 -7.18
N TRP A 159 -5.18 -11.99 -6.42
CA TRP A 159 -5.82 -11.48 -5.20
C TRP A 159 -6.06 -12.62 -4.20
N PRO A 160 -5.00 -13.21 -3.62
CA PRO A 160 -5.12 -14.32 -2.67
C PRO A 160 -5.64 -13.78 -1.33
N VAL A 161 -6.92 -14.02 -1.06
CA VAL A 161 -7.61 -13.51 0.14
C VAL A 161 -8.48 -14.61 0.74
N HIS A 162 -8.76 -14.49 2.04
CA HIS A 162 -9.63 -15.39 2.77
C HIS A 162 -10.85 -14.63 3.27
N ASP A 163 -12.01 -15.28 3.33
CA ASP A 163 -13.27 -14.65 3.75
C ASP A 163 -13.41 -14.58 5.29
N ARG A 164 -12.30 -14.36 6.00
CA ARG A 164 -12.28 -14.22 7.46
C ARG A 164 -12.28 -12.73 7.84
N PRO A 165 -13.10 -12.30 8.83
CA PRO A 165 -13.15 -10.90 9.25
C PRO A 165 -11.80 -10.30 9.64
N GLU A 166 -10.92 -11.10 10.24
CA GLU A 166 -9.56 -10.70 10.63
C GLU A 166 -8.64 -10.35 9.45
N ASP A 167 -8.84 -10.99 8.30
CA ASP A 167 -8.00 -10.80 7.12
C ASP A 167 -8.48 -9.63 6.25
N PHE A 168 -9.65 -9.05 6.56
CA PHE A 168 -10.28 -8.01 5.75
C PHE A 168 -9.39 -6.76 5.52
N PRO A 169 -8.64 -6.23 6.52
CA PRO A 169 -7.75 -5.10 6.28
C PRO A 169 -6.68 -5.38 5.21
N GLU A 170 -6.07 -6.57 5.23
CA GLU A 170 -5.10 -6.98 4.20
C GLU A 170 -5.79 -7.20 2.85
N GLN A 171 -6.96 -7.86 2.84
CA GLN A 171 -7.77 -8.05 1.65
C GLN A 171 -8.12 -6.72 0.97
N ASP A 172 -8.56 -5.73 1.74
CA ASP A 172 -8.91 -4.39 1.23
C ASP A 172 -7.66 -3.70 0.66
N LEU A 173 -6.54 -3.74 1.38
CA LEU A 173 -5.28 -3.15 0.91
C LEU A 173 -4.81 -3.78 -0.42
N ARG A 174 -4.84 -5.12 -0.51
CA ARG A 174 -4.52 -5.85 -1.75
C ARG A 174 -5.47 -5.47 -2.89
N ALA A 175 -6.76 -5.30 -2.61
CA ALA A 175 -7.73 -4.86 -3.60
C ALA A 175 -7.41 -3.43 -4.09
N HIS A 176 -7.01 -2.52 -3.21
CA HIS A 176 -6.60 -1.17 -3.61
C HIS A 176 -5.34 -1.19 -4.46
N LEU A 177 -4.32 -1.96 -4.07
CA LEU A 177 -3.10 -2.10 -4.84
C LEU A 177 -3.42 -2.59 -6.26
N LEU A 178 -4.21 -3.65 -6.37
CA LEU A 178 -4.63 -4.24 -7.64
C LEU A 178 -5.45 -3.25 -8.49
N ALA A 179 -6.41 -2.55 -7.87
CA ALA A 179 -7.26 -1.58 -8.55
C ALA A 179 -6.46 -0.37 -9.05
N GLN A 180 -5.51 0.14 -8.27
CA GLN A 180 -4.66 1.26 -8.68
C GLN A 180 -3.68 0.83 -9.78
N ALA A 181 -3.07 -0.36 -9.66
CA ALA A 181 -2.26 -0.94 -10.73
C ALA A 181 -3.07 -1.11 -12.02
N ALA A 182 -4.31 -1.61 -11.94
CA ALA A 182 -5.16 -1.74 -13.11
C ALA A 182 -5.53 -0.39 -13.75
N ARG A 183 -5.82 0.63 -12.93
CA ARG A 183 -6.22 1.98 -13.38
C ARG A 183 -5.07 2.82 -13.91
N PHE A 184 -3.84 2.61 -13.45
CA PHE A 184 -2.70 3.50 -13.74
C PHE A 184 -1.48 2.79 -14.35
N GLY A 185 -1.35 1.49 -14.13
CA GLY A 185 -0.23 0.66 -14.55
C GLY A 185 -0.26 0.20 -15.99
N HIS A 186 0.36 -0.94 -16.26
CA HIS A 186 0.35 -1.63 -17.54
C HIS A 186 -1.06 -2.03 -18.02
N PRO A 187 -1.98 -2.53 -17.16
CA PRO A 187 -3.32 -2.94 -17.59
C PRO A 187 -4.16 -1.87 -18.29
N VAL A 188 -3.82 -0.59 -18.16
CA VAL A 188 -4.47 0.50 -18.92
C VAL A 188 -4.40 0.25 -20.42
N ILE A 189 -3.34 -0.39 -20.94
CA ILE A 189 -3.19 -0.71 -22.36
C ILE A 189 -4.27 -1.71 -22.79
N ASP A 190 -4.47 -2.76 -21.99
CA ASP A 190 -5.46 -3.80 -22.23
C ASP A 190 -6.90 -3.29 -22.03
N LEU A 191 -7.14 -2.51 -20.97
CA LEU A 191 -8.43 -1.85 -20.73
C LEU A 191 -8.77 -0.85 -21.85
N TYR A 192 -7.77 -0.14 -22.37
CA TYR A 192 -7.94 0.73 -23.53
C TYR A 192 -8.42 -0.05 -24.75
N ALA A 193 -7.73 -1.15 -25.11
CA ALA A 193 -8.11 -1.98 -26.23
C ALA A 193 -9.53 -2.54 -26.06
N MET A 194 -9.87 -3.01 -24.87
CA MET A 194 -11.21 -3.50 -24.53
C MET A 194 -12.29 -2.42 -24.72
N VAL A 195 -12.08 -1.23 -24.16
CA VAL A 195 -13.05 -0.13 -24.24
C VAL A 195 -13.22 0.38 -25.67
N VAL A 196 -12.13 0.55 -26.42
CA VAL A 196 -12.20 1.01 -27.82
C VAL A 196 -12.90 -0.01 -28.70
N ASN A 197 -12.62 -1.31 -28.52
CA ASN A 197 -13.28 -2.37 -29.28
C ASN A 197 -14.79 -2.39 -29.01
N ARG A 198 -15.22 -2.17 -27.76
CA ARG A 198 -16.64 -2.07 -27.40
C ARG A 198 -17.32 -0.82 -27.98
N LEU A 199 -16.64 0.32 -27.97
CA LEU A 199 -17.18 1.56 -28.56
C LEU A 199 -17.22 1.54 -30.09
N GLY A 200 -16.35 0.72 -30.71
CA GLY A 200 -16.16 0.66 -32.17
C GLY A 200 -15.70 2.00 -32.78
N THR A 201 -15.12 2.89 -31.97
CA THR A 201 -14.65 4.21 -32.42
C THR A 201 -13.57 4.75 -31.49
N LEU A 202 -12.70 5.59 -32.05
CA LEU A 202 -11.72 6.38 -31.32
C LEU A 202 -12.24 7.78 -30.96
N SER A 203 -13.50 8.12 -31.26
CA SER A 203 -14.05 9.43 -30.95
C SER A 203 -14.43 9.55 -29.46
N PRO A 204 -13.98 10.60 -28.74
CA PRO A 204 -14.16 10.73 -27.29
C PRO A 204 -15.63 10.91 -26.85
N GLY A 205 -16.49 11.40 -27.75
CA GLY A 205 -17.89 11.72 -27.45
C GLY A 205 -18.85 10.52 -27.42
N ARG A 206 -18.42 9.31 -27.82
CA ARG A 206 -19.27 8.12 -27.74
C ARG A 206 -19.20 7.53 -26.34
N GLN A 207 -20.36 7.42 -25.71
CA GLN A 207 -20.58 6.66 -24.49
C GLN A 207 -21.18 5.30 -24.86
N GLU A 208 -20.92 4.27 -24.05
CA GLU A 208 -21.63 3.00 -24.21
C GLU A 208 -23.13 3.23 -23.99
N ALA A 209 -23.97 2.67 -24.84
CA ALA A 209 -25.41 2.90 -24.83
C ALA A 209 -26.14 2.12 -23.72
N THR A 210 -25.46 1.15 -23.09
CA THR A 210 -26.05 0.21 -22.14
C THR A 210 -25.47 0.46 -20.75
N GLU A 211 -26.36 0.71 -19.78
CA GLU A 211 -26.04 0.84 -18.36
C GLU A 211 -26.81 -0.21 -17.54
N GLY A 212 -26.23 -0.65 -16.42
CA GLY A 212 -26.86 -1.59 -15.49
C GLY A 212 -25.92 -2.72 -15.06
N SER A 213 -26.33 -3.47 -14.03
CA SER A 213 -25.49 -4.52 -13.41
C SER A 213 -25.07 -5.62 -14.40
N GLU A 214 -25.92 -6.00 -15.36
CA GLU A 214 -25.55 -6.97 -16.41
C GLU A 214 -24.48 -6.44 -17.37
N ALA A 215 -24.55 -5.15 -17.73
CA ALA A 215 -23.53 -4.52 -18.55
C ALA A 215 -22.21 -4.38 -17.77
N ASP A 216 -22.27 -4.02 -16.48
CA ASP A 216 -21.13 -3.99 -15.58
C ASP A 216 -20.46 -5.37 -15.47
N ALA A 217 -21.26 -6.42 -15.28
CA ALA A 217 -20.79 -7.80 -15.26
C ALA A 217 -20.12 -8.19 -16.58
N GLY A 218 -20.74 -7.88 -17.72
CA GLY A 218 -20.16 -8.18 -19.03
C GLY A 218 -18.79 -7.52 -19.22
N ARG A 219 -18.61 -6.27 -18.77
CA ARG A 219 -17.31 -5.60 -18.82
C ARG A 219 -16.27 -6.29 -17.93
N ALA A 220 -16.67 -6.73 -16.73
CA ALA A 220 -15.79 -7.44 -15.81
C ALA A 220 -15.37 -8.80 -16.37
N HIS A 221 -16.31 -9.56 -16.94
CA HIS A 221 -16.04 -10.84 -17.58
C HIS A 221 -15.03 -10.72 -18.72
N ASP A 222 -15.17 -9.75 -19.63
CA ASP A 222 -14.23 -9.54 -20.72
C ASP A 222 -12.79 -9.34 -20.23
N PHE A 223 -12.61 -8.51 -19.19
CA PHE A 223 -11.28 -8.25 -18.65
C PHE A 223 -10.73 -9.47 -17.93
N LEU A 224 -11.55 -10.18 -17.16
CA LEU A 224 -11.14 -11.43 -16.50
C LEU A 224 -10.80 -12.54 -17.52
N ASP A 225 -11.53 -12.64 -18.64
CA ASP A 225 -11.24 -13.58 -19.73
C ASP A 225 -9.94 -13.23 -20.44
N LEU A 226 -9.62 -11.94 -20.58
CA LEU A 226 -8.31 -11.51 -21.05
C LEU A 226 -7.20 -11.95 -20.09
N LEU A 227 -7.37 -11.71 -18.78
CA LEU A 227 -6.39 -12.10 -17.77
C LEU A 227 -6.17 -13.62 -17.74
N ASP A 228 -7.23 -14.43 -17.84
CA ASP A 228 -7.12 -15.88 -17.91
C ASP A 228 -6.40 -16.36 -19.18
N ARG A 229 -6.66 -15.73 -20.33
CA ARG A 229 -5.92 -16.03 -21.56
C ARG A 229 -4.43 -15.71 -21.43
N GLN A 230 -4.10 -14.55 -20.86
CA GLN A 230 -2.71 -14.15 -20.62
C GLN A 230 -2.01 -15.08 -19.63
N ARG A 231 -2.72 -15.54 -18.59
CA ARG A 231 -2.22 -16.50 -17.60
C ARG A 231 -1.84 -17.85 -18.19
N LEU A 232 -2.62 -18.33 -19.16
CA LEU A 232 -2.44 -19.65 -19.77
C LEU A 232 -1.43 -19.65 -20.91
N ALA A 233 -1.08 -18.48 -21.43
CA ALA A 233 -0.15 -18.35 -22.55
C ALA A 233 1.30 -18.22 -22.05
N PRO A 234 2.29 -18.76 -22.79
CA PRO A 234 3.70 -18.56 -22.48
C PRO A 234 4.10 -17.08 -22.47
N VAL A 235 4.99 -16.70 -21.55
CA VAL A 235 5.48 -15.31 -21.40
C VAL A 235 6.15 -14.83 -22.69
N GLU A 236 6.82 -15.72 -23.42
CA GLU A 236 7.51 -15.43 -24.68
C GLU A 236 6.54 -15.03 -25.80
N GLU A 237 5.29 -15.51 -25.76
CA GLU A 237 4.27 -15.23 -26.77
C GLU A 237 3.52 -13.92 -26.47
N VAL A 238 3.19 -13.68 -25.20
CA VAL A 238 2.37 -12.52 -24.79
C VAL A 238 3.23 -11.31 -24.42
N GLY A 239 4.48 -11.55 -24.01
CA GLY A 239 5.31 -10.55 -23.36
C GLY A 239 4.73 -10.11 -22.00
N TRP A 240 5.26 -9.02 -21.47
CA TRP A 240 4.73 -8.41 -20.26
C TRP A 240 3.33 -7.85 -20.50
N SER A 241 2.34 -8.29 -19.71
CA SER A 241 0.91 -7.99 -19.90
C SER A 241 0.22 -7.54 -18.61
N ALA A 242 -1.08 -7.22 -18.67
CA ALA A 242 -1.86 -6.91 -17.47
C ALA A 242 -1.78 -8.02 -16.41
N TYR A 243 -1.97 -9.28 -16.80
CA TYR A 243 -1.88 -10.42 -15.88
C TYR A 243 -0.53 -10.47 -15.17
N HIS A 244 0.58 -10.35 -15.91
CA HIS A 244 1.94 -10.45 -15.35
C HIS A 244 2.23 -9.34 -14.33
N GLU A 245 1.80 -8.10 -14.61
CA GLU A 245 1.98 -7.01 -13.62
C GLU A 245 1.12 -7.25 -12.37
N LEU A 246 -0.16 -7.59 -12.54
CA LEU A 246 -1.08 -7.82 -11.42
C LEU A 246 -0.65 -9.01 -10.55
N GLU A 247 -0.20 -10.10 -11.17
CA GLU A 247 0.30 -11.28 -10.48
C GLU A 247 1.61 -11.00 -9.73
N ALA A 248 2.58 -10.33 -10.36
CA ALA A 248 3.83 -9.98 -9.71
C ALA A 248 3.62 -9.03 -8.51
N LEU A 249 2.71 -8.05 -8.64
CA LEU A 249 2.33 -7.18 -7.53
C LEU A 249 1.70 -7.98 -6.37
N SER A 250 0.87 -8.96 -6.70
CA SER A 250 0.20 -9.79 -5.70
C SER A 250 1.17 -10.73 -4.96
N ALA A 251 2.04 -11.40 -5.73
CA ALA A 251 3.05 -12.33 -5.21
C ALA A 251 4.09 -11.63 -4.33
N HIS A 252 4.35 -10.34 -4.58
CA HIS A 252 5.33 -9.55 -3.83
C HIS A 252 4.72 -8.45 -2.96
N HIS A 253 3.43 -8.57 -2.62
CA HIS A 253 2.69 -7.58 -1.83
C HIS A 253 3.47 -7.12 -0.58
N GLN A 254 3.95 -8.05 0.25
CA GLN A 254 4.65 -7.70 1.49
C GLN A 254 5.93 -6.90 1.22
N LEU A 255 6.74 -7.34 0.25
CA LEU A 255 7.98 -6.65 -0.11
C LEU A 255 7.70 -5.22 -0.61
N ILE A 256 6.64 -5.04 -1.39
CA ILE A 256 6.22 -3.72 -1.89
C ILE A 256 5.80 -2.82 -0.74
N MET A 257 5.01 -3.34 0.19
CA MET A 257 4.57 -2.59 1.36
C MET A 257 5.77 -2.19 2.23
N ASP A 258 6.67 -3.12 2.55
CA ASP A 258 7.86 -2.88 3.36
C ASP A 258 8.79 -1.82 2.74
N THR A 259 8.92 -1.80 1.41
CA THR A 259 9.91 -0.95 0.70
C THR A 259 9.37 0.40 0.23
N ASN A 260 8.05 0.55 0.08
CA ASN A 260 7.44 1.76 -0.46
C ASN A 260 6.43 2.44 0.48
N LEU A 261 5.84 1.70 1.42
CA LEU A 261 4.67 2.12 2.20
C LEU A 261 4.74 1.63 3.66
N SER A 262 5.94 1.52 4.23
CA SER A 262 6.14 1.06 5.62
C SER A 262 5.40 1.95 6.62
N ASP A 263 5.30 3.25 6.33
CA ASP A 263 4.57 4.22 7.15
C ASP A 263 3.05 3.97 7.16
N LEU A 264 2.48 3.44 6.06
CA LEU A 264 1.08 3.02 6.05
C LEU A 264 0.85 1.75 6.88
N GLN A 265 1.84 0.86 7.00
CA GLN A 265 1.73 -0.32 7.86
C GLN A 265 1.80 0.04 9.35
N GLU A 266 2.54 1.09 9.70
CA GLU A 266 2.65 1.59 11.07
C GLU A 266 1.42 2.42 11.51
N ALA A 267 0.64 2.95 10.55
CA ALA A 267 -0.53 3.76 10.83
C ALA A 267 -1.70 2.91 11.35
N THR A 268 -2.20 3.24 12.54
CA THR A 268 -3.22 2.47 13.26
C THR A 268 -4.63 2.50 12.66
N ALA A 269 -4.89 3.35 11.67
CA ALA A 269 -6.10 3.38 10.83
C ALA A 269 -5.96 4.51 9.81
N PRO A 270 -5.26 4.34 8.68
CA PRO A 270 -5.12 5.40 7.69
C PRO A 270 -6.51 5.75 7.15
N ALA A 271 -6.82 7.04 7.06
CA ALA A 271 -8.09 7.49 6.49
C ALA A 271 -8.24 6.88 5.08
N GLN A 272 -9.42 6.33 4.75
CA GLN A 272 -9.62 5.57 3.49
C GLN A 272 -9.14 6.31 2.22
N GLY A 273 -9.37 7.62 2.15
CA GLY A 273 -8.91 8.44 1.02
C GLY A 273 -7.39 8.53 0.90
N GLU A 274 -6.66 8.31 1.99
CA GLU A 274 -5.20 8.34 2.03
C GLU A 274 -4.58 7.11 1.39
N VAL A 275 -5.05 5.90 1.70
CA VAL A 275 -4.53 4.65 1.11
C VAL A 275 -4.68 4.67 -0.41
N ALA A 276 -5.89 4.97 -0.90
CA ALA A 276 -6.15 5.06 -2.34
C ALA A 276 -5.32 6.16 -3.01
N HIS A 277 -5.14 7.31 -2.36
CA HIS A 277 -4.33 8.42 -2.88
C HIS A 277 -2.84 8.08 -2.94
N ARG A 278 -2.27 7.47 -1.89
CA ARG A 278 -0.85 7.08 -1.86
C ARG A 278 -0.55 6.00 -2.90
N LEU A 279 -1.38 4.96 -2.96
CA LEU A 279 -1.27 3.92 -3.99
C LEU A 279 -1.46 4.51 -5.40
N GLY A 280 -2.46 5.36 -5.60
CA GLY A 280 -2.66 6.05 -6.88
C GLY A 280 -1.43 6.87 -7.29
N ASN A 281 -0.79 7.57 -6.36
CA ASN A 281 0.43 8.32 -6.61
C ASN A 281 1.64 7.43 -6.95
N LEU A 282 1.71 6.21 -6.41
CA LEU A 282 2.74 5.24 -6.77
C LEU A 282 2.64 4.82 -8.23
N PHE A 283 1.44 4.60 -8.77
CA PHE A 283 1.26 4.22 -10.18
C PHE A 283 1.10 5.41 -11.14
N ALA A 284 0.94 6.63 -10.62
CA ALA A 284 0.76 7.81 -11.44
C ALA A 284 2.01 8.11 -12.30
N PHE A 285 1.78 8.49 -13.56
CA PHE A 285 2.83 8.89 -14.51
C PHE A 285 3.93 7.84 -14.71
N GLN A 286 3.59 6.56 -14.65
CA GLN A 286 4.54 5.50 -14.98
C GLN A 286 5.01 5.59 -16.44
N GLU A 287 6.29 5.33 -16.67
CA GLU A 287 6.89 5.30 -18.01
C GLU A 287 7.74 4.03 -18.14
N PRO A 288 7.88 3.44 -19.35
CA PRO A 288 8.74 2.28 -19.56
C PRO A 288 10.19 2.51 -19.11
N THR A 289 10.67 3.74 -19.27
CA THR A 289 12.03 4.17 -18.96
C THR A 289 11.94 5.39 -18.05
N GLY A 290 12.57 5.32 -16.88
CA GLY A 290 12.73 6.45 -15.97
C GLY A 290 14.11 7.07 -16.13
N GLY A 291 14.20 8.40 -16.15
CA GLY A 291 15.47 9.13 -16.23
C GLY A 291 15.54 10.22 -15.16
N MET A 292 16.66 10.30 -14.44
CA MET A 292 16.88 11.37 -13.46
C MET A 292 18.28 11.96 -13.53
N HIS A 293 18.33 13.29 -13.41
CA HIS A 293 19.54 14.11 -13.38
C HIS A 293 19.32 15.31 -12.45
N GLY A 294 20.36 15.75 -11.74
CA GLY A 294 20.35 16.88 -10.80
C GLY A 294 19.56 16.66 -9.50
N ARG A 295 18.40 15.98 -9.53
CA ARG A 295 17.54 15.75 -8.36
C ARG A 295 16.92 14.36 -8.37
N VAL A 296 16.85 13.76 -7.18
CA VAL A 296 16.16 12.47 -6.97
C VAL A 296 14.65 12.65 -7.09
N MET A 297 14.05 11.90 -8.02
CA MET A 297 12.60 11.81 -8.17
C MET A 297 12.06 10.64 -7.35
N LYS A 298 11.69 10.89 -6.08
CA LYS A 298 11.25 9.86 -5.13
C LYS A 298 10.21 8.89 -5.71
N ARG A 299 9.22 9.41 -6.45
CA ARG A 299 8.17 8.58 -7.08
C ARG A 299 8.76 7.55 -8.07
N GLN A 300 9.70 7.94 -8.92
CA GLN A 300 10.32 7.00 -9.88
C GLN A 300 11.17 5.95 -9.15
N VAL A 301 11.84 6.32 -8.06
CA VAL A 301 12.57 5.36 -7.22
C VAL A 301 11.60 4.36 -6.59
N GLN A 302 10.49 4.82 -6.02
CA GLN A 302 9.44 3.94 -5.47
C GLN A 302 8.82 3.04 -6.54
N GLN A 303 8.57 3.58 -7.74
CA GLN A 303 8.09 2.79 -8.88
C GLN A 303 9.07 1.70 -9.29
N PHE A 304 10.38 1.99 -9.28
CA PHE A 304 11.42 1.01 -9.61
C PHE A 304 11.59 -0.08 -8.52
N ARG A 305 11.08 0.16 -7.30
CA ARG A 305 10.95 -0.85 -6.24
C ARG A 305 9.69 -1.70 -6.37
N MET A 306 8.97 -1.62 -7.48
CA MET A 306 7.80 -2.43 -7.78
C MET A 306 8.00 -3.18 -9.10
N PRO A 307 7.30 -4.31 -9.30
CA PRO A 307 7.26 -4.95 -10.60
C PRO A 307 6.52 -4.06 -11.59
N GLY A 308 6.92 -4.12 -12.86
CA GLY A 308 6.37 -3.28 -13.92
C GLY A 308 7.21 -2.04 -14.15
N TYR A 309 6.54 -0.90 -14.35
CA TYR A 309 7.20 0.32 -14.78
C TYR A 309 7.82 1.14 -13.64
N PRO A 310 9.00 1.75 -13.84
CA PRO A 310 9.83 1.67 -15.06
C PRO A 310 10.63 0.37 -15.14
N PHE A 311 10.78 -0.18 -16.35
CA PHE A 311 11.63 -1.36 -16.59
C PHE A 311 13.11 -1.02 -16.60
N VAL A 312 13.44 0.23 -16.97
CA VAL A 312 14.82 0.72 -17.00
C VAL A 312 14.87 2.05 -16.28
N LEU A 313 15.80 2.17 -15.31
CA LEU A 313 16.08 3.42 -14.61
C LEU A 313 17.47 3.92 -15.00
N VAL A 314 17.53 5.09 -15.61
CA VAL A 314 18.76 5.78 -15.98
C VAL A 314 19.01 6.91 -14.99
N THR A 315 20.16 6.89 -14.34
CA THR A 315 20.54 7.89 -13.34
C THR A 315 22.03 8.21 -13.43
N THR A 316 22.40 9.41 -13.01
CA THR A 316 23.80 9.75 -12.71
C THR A 316 24.17 9.23 -11.31
N ASP A 317 25.23 9.76 -10.71
CA ASP A 317 25.68 9.39 -9.36
C ASP A 317 24.72 9.79 -8.22
N LEU A 318 23.49 10.21 -8.52
CA LEU A 318 22.48 10.67 -7.56
C LEU A 318 21.98 9.56 -6.62
N LEU A 319 21.91 8.32 -7.11
CA LEU A 319 21.39 7.17 -6.33
C LEU A 319 22.51 6.31 -5.75
N GLN A 320 23.74 6.84 -5.69
CA GLN A 320 24.87 6.14 -5.07
C GLN A 320 24.68 5.95 -3.56
N GLU A 321 23.85 6.77 -2.91
CA GLU A 321 23.59 6.77 -1.47
C GLU A 321 22.09 6.83 -1.16
N GLY A 322 21.70 6.30 0.00
CA GLY A 322 20.36 6.50 0.58
C GLY A 322 19.18 5.77 -0.06
N GLU A 323 19.34 5.14 -1.22
CA GLU A 323 18.22 4.48 -1.91
C GLU A 323 18.45 2.97 -2.11
N ASP A 324 17.35 2.22 -2.04
CA ASP A 324 17.25 0.81 -2.37
C ASP A 324 16.70 0.60 -3.77
N LEU A 325 17.45 -0.11 -4.62
CA LEU A 325 17.08 -0.41 -6.01
C LEU A 325 17.05 -1.93 -6.27
N HIS A 326 17.45 -2.73 -5.29
CA HIS A 326 17.51 -4.19 -5.33
C HIS A 326 16.18 -4.95 -5.49
N PRO A 327 14.98 -4.46 -5.07
CA PRO A 327 13.81 -5.32 -4.99
C PRO A 327 13.40 -5.97 -6.32
N PHE A 328 13.44 -5.24 -7.43
CA PHE A 328 13.02 -5.73 -8.75
C PHE A 328 14.05 -5.49 -9.86
N CYS A 329 15.32 -5.30 -9.48
CA CYS A 329 16.43 -5.14 -10.39
C CYS A 329 17.43 -6.29 -10.23
N SER A 330 17.91 -6.81 -11.36
CA SER A 330 18.93 -7.86 -11.44
C SER A 330 19.96 -7.59 -12.54
N GLN A 331 19.95 -6.38 -13.13
CA GLN A 331 20.88 -6.00 -14.19
C GLN A 331 21.31 -4.55 -14.00
N VAL A 332 22.63 -4.30 -14.09
CA VAL A 332 23.22 -2.97 -13.94
C VAL A 332 24.14 -2.70 -15.12
N TYR A 333 23.94 -1.55 -15.75
CA TYR A 333 24.78 -1.07 -16.84
C TYR A 333 25.56 0.15 -16.35
N HIS A 334 26.88 0.03 -16.29
CA HIS A 334 27.77 1.14 -15.90
C HIS A 334 28.26 1.89 -17.13
N TYR A 335 27.52 2.92 -17.53
CA TYR A 335 27.95 3.86 -18.56
C TYR A 335 28.91 4.90 -17.96
N GLY A 336 30.21 4.70 -18.18
CA GLY A 336 31.29 5.40 -17.50
C GLY A 336 31.68 4.71 -16.19
N MET A 337 32.97 4.45 -16.02
CA MET A 337 33.49 3.70 -14.88
C MET A 337 34.11 4.59 -13.82
N SER A 338 33.84 4.25 -12.57
CA SER A 338 34.61 4.77 -11.44
C SER A 338 35.98 4.10 -11.41
N TRP A 339 37.01 4.86 -11.05
CA TRP A 339 38.40 4.39 -10.99
C TRP A 339 38.70 3.50 -9.76
N THR A 340 37.78 3.43 -8.80
CA THR A 340 37.98 2.72 -7.52
C THR A 340 37.01 1.54 -7.38
N PRO A 341 37.50 0.34 -6.98
CA PRO A 341 36.65 -0.83 -6.71
C PRO A 341 35.57 -0.54 -5.68
N SER A 342 35.89 0.19 -4.61
CA SER A 342 34.94 0.50 -3.54
C SER A 342 33.74 1.30 -4.04
N SER A 343 33.96 2.24 -4.97
CA SER A 343 32.87 3.04 -5.54
C SER A 343 32.02 2.22 -6.51
N MET A 344 32.63 1.26 -7.22
CA MET A 344 31.90 0.29 -8.03
C MET A 344 31.05 -0.65 -7.16
N GLU A 345 31.64 -1.19 -6.10
CA GLU A 345 30.97 -2.07 -5.13
C GLU A 345 29.80 -1.36 -4.44
N GLN A 346 29.96 -0.09 -4.07
CA GLN A 346 28.85 0.70 -3.51
C GLN A 346 27.68 0.89 -4.49
N ARG A 347 27.96 1.01 -5.80
CA ARG A 347 26.93 1.11 -6.84
C ARG A 347 26.24 -0.25 -7.06
N ILE A 348 27.02 -1.32 -7.21
CA ILE A 348 26.50 -2.68 -7.39
C ILE A 348 25.70 -3.12 -6.16
N GLY A 349 26.21 -2.83 -4.96
CA GLY A 349 25.57 -3.09 -3.68
C GLY A 349 24.28 -2.30 -3.43
N ARG A 350 23.82 -1.44 -4.37
CA ARG A 350 22.43 -0.92 -4.37
C ARG A 350 21.43 -1.96 -4.87
N ILE A 351 21.92 -2.95 -5.61
CA ILE A 351 21.18 -4.04 -6.24
C ILE A 351 21.51 -5.38 -5.59
N ASP A 352 22.78 -5.64 -5.30
CA ASP A 352 23.21 -6.82 -4.56
C ASP A 352 22.95 -6.64 -3.07
N ARG A 353 21.75 -7.03 -2.62
CA ARG A 353 21.28 -6.92 -1.23
C ARG A 353 20.42 -8.12 -0.84
N VAL A 354 20.24 -8.27 0.47
CA VAL A 354 19.22 -9.16 1.04
C VAL A 354 17.84 -8.75 0.52
N ARG A 355 16.99 -9.73 0.22
CA ARG A 355 15.71 -9.60 -0.48
C ARG A 355 15.81 -9.03 -1.90
N SER A 356 16.98 -9.01 -2.54
CA SER A 356 17.12 -8.60 -3.95
C SER A 356 16.38 -9.53 -4.91
N GLN A 357 16.08 -9.04 -6.12
CA GLN A 357 15.48 -9.89 -7.15
C GLN A 357 16.36 -11.12 -7.45
N THR A 358 17.68 -10.94 -7.47
CA THR A 358 18.65 -12.02 -7.65
C THR A 358 18.57 -13.03 -6.52
N GLU A 359 18.69 -12.60 -5.25
CA GLU A 359 18.60 -13.51 -4.10
C GLU A 359 17.28 -14.31 -4.11
N ARG A 360 16.13 -13.65 -4.30
CA ARG A 360 14.84 -14.34 -4.35
C ARG A 360 14.74 -15.37 -5.47
N ARG A 361 15.42 -15.15 -6.59
CA ARG A 361 15.51 -16.14 -7.67
C ARG A 361 16.44 -17.30 -7.30
N LEU A 362 17.49 -17.08 -6.53
CA LEU A 362 18.50 -18.10 -6.21
C LEU A 362 18.14 -18.97 -5.00
N THR A 363 17.50 -18.40 -3.98
CA THR A 363 17.19 -19.09 -2.70
C THR A 363 16.09 -20.17 -2.83
N GLY A 364 15.43 -20.29 -3.99
CA GLY A 364 14.27 -21.17 -4.17
C GLY A 364 14.55 -22.65 -4.48
N ASN A 365 15.72 -23.01 -5.04
CA ASN A 365 15.83 -24.29 -5.77
C ASN A 365 16.97 -25.23 -5.33
N GLY A 366 17.96 -24.80 -4.53
CA GLY A 366 19.12 -25.66 -4.18
C GLY A 366 19.98 -26.14 -5.36
N GLU A 367 19.59 -25.82 -6.59
CA GLU A 367 20.31 -26.08 -7.83
C GLU A 367 21.36 -24.98 -8.08
N PRO A 368 22.46 -25.30 -8.79
CA PRO A 368 23.43 -24.30 -9.22
C PRO A 368 22.74 -23.18 -10.00
N ALA A 369 23.04 -21.94 -9.66
CA ALA A 369 22.51 -20.77 -10.36
C ALA A 369 22.90 -20.81 -11.85
N GLU A 370 21.91 -20.92 -12.74
CA GLU A 370 22.10 -20.63 -14.16
C GLU A 370 22.63 -19.19 -14.33
N GLU A 371 23.45 -18.96 -15.36
CA GLU A 371 24.19 -17.70 -15.52
C GLU A 371 23.26 -16.47 -15.65
N ASP A 372 22.10 -16.64 -16.28
CA ASP A 372 21.08 -15.62 -16.48
C ASP A 372 20.29 -15.29 -15.20
N ARG A 373 20.32 -16.17 -14.20
CA ARG A 373 19.69 -15.95 -12.89
C ARG A 373 20.58 -15.14 -11.93
N LYS A 374 21.86 -14.98 -12.25
CA LYS A 374 22.80 -14.15 -11.48
C LYS A 374 22.56 -12.67 -11.73
N LEU A 375 23.08 -11.83 -10.83
CA LEU A 375 23.13 -10.38 -11.03
C LEU A 375 24.05 -10.06 -12.22
N GLN A 376 23.50 -9.45 -13.27
CA GLN A 376 24.29 -9.05 -14.43
C GLN A 376 24.87 -7.66 -14.21
N VAL A 377 26.20 -7.55 -14.22
CA VAL A 377 26.91 -6.27 -14.14
C VAL A 377 27.67 -6.06 -15.45
N LEU A 378 27.22 -5.07 -16.22
CA LEU A 378 27.65 -4.84 -17.60
C LEU A 378 28.37 -3.50 -17.71
N TYR A 379 29.49 -3.52 -18.43
CA TYR A 379 30.35 -2.35 -18.67
C TYR A 379 30.37 -2.05 -20.17
N PRO A 380 29.33 -1.43 -20.74
CA PRO A 380 29.35 -1.04 -22.15
C PRO A 380 30.48 -0.01 -22.39
N HIS A 381 31.37 -0.29 -23.33
CA HIS A 381 32.53 0.54 -23.67
C HIS A 381 32.90 0.40 -25.14
N LEU A 382 33.58 1.40 -25.69
CA LEU A 382 34.04 1.38 -27.09
C LEU A 382 35.34 0.56 -27.21
N GLN A 383 35.37 -0.43 -28.13
CA GLN A 383 36.49 -1.39 -28.26
C GLN A 383 37.81 -0.75 -28.74
N ASP A 384 37.76 0.35 -29.47
CA ASP A 384 38.94 1.01 -30.05
C ASP A 384 39.32 2.30 -29.32
N THR A 385 39.02 2.40 -28.03
CA THR A 385 39.33 3.57 -27.19
C THR A 385 40.05 3.19 -25.90
N VAL A 386 40.54 4.21 -25.17
CA VAL A 386 41.17 4.04 -23.85
C VAL A 386 40.22 3.42 -22.81
N GLU A 387 38.91 3.39 -23.06
CA GLU A 387 37.93 2.81 -22.15
C GLU A 387 38.18 1.32 -21.90
N VAL A 388 38.62 0.55 -22.91
CA VAL A 388 38.96 -0.88 -22.73
C VAL A 388 40.03 -1.06 -21.65
N LEU A 389 41.08 -0.24 -21.68
CA LEU A 389 42.17 -0.30 -20.70
C LEU A 389 41.69 0.08 -19.29
N GLN A 390 40.70 0.98 -19.21
CA GLN A 390 40.06 1.33 -17.93
C GLN A 390 39.22 0.16 -17.40
N VAL A 391 38.50 -0.56 -18.27
CA VAL A 391 37.64 -1.70 -17.87
C VAL A 391 38.53 -2.80 -17.30
N ASP A 392 39.55 -3.22 -18.07
CA ASP A 392 40.47 -4.28 -17.66
C ASP A 392 41.09 -3.94 -16.30
N ARG A 393 41.56 -2.70 -16.10
CA ARG A 393 42.17 -2.27 -14.83
C ARG A 393 41.18 -2.26 -13.67
N VAL A 394 39.94 -1.82 -13.87
CA VAL A 394 38.91 -1.81 -12.82
C VAL A 394 38.54 -3.24 -12.43
N LEU A 395 38.33 -4.13 -13.40
CA LEU A 395 38.03 -5.54 -13.15
C LEU A 395 39.17 -6.24 -12.40
N GLU A 396 40.44 -6.00 -12.77
CA GLU A 396 41.59 -6.53 -12.03
C GLU A 396 41.58 -6.09 -10.56
N ARG A 397 41.29 -4.82 -10.31
CA ARG A 397 41.26 -4.26 -8.95
C ARG A 397 40.05 -4.78 -8.17
N MET A 398 38.90 -4.98 -8.81
CA MET A 398 37.72 -5.59 -8.18
C MET A 398 37.99 -7.03 -7.77
N ASN A 399 38.61 -7.84 -8.63
CA ASN A 399 38.99 -9.21 -8.29
C ASN A 399 39.93 -9.27 -7.09
N LYS A 400 40.93 -8.37 -7.04
CA LYS A 400 41.83 -8.25 -5.88
C LYS A 400 41.06 -7.85 -4.62
N PHE A 401 40.17 -6.86 -4.72
CA PHE A 401 39.34 -6.40 -3.62
C PHE A 401 38.46 -7.51 -3.06
N LEU A 402 37.74 -8.25 -3.90
CA LEU A 402 36.90 -9.38 -3.50
C LEU A 402 37.73 -10.47 -2.81
N ARG A 403 38.87 -10.87 -3.37
CA ARG A 403 39.72 -11.90 -2.74
C ARG A 403 40.19 -11.50 -1.34
N MET A 404 40.58 -10.24 -1.13
CA MET A 404 41.01 -9.76 0.20
C MET A 404 39.90 -9.82 1.25
N MET A 405 38.65 -9.61 0.85
CA MET A 405 37.50 -9.66 1.76
C MET A 405 37.10 -11.10 2.15
N HIS A 406 37.54 -12.10 1.38
CA HIS A 406 37.01 -13.47 1.45
C HIS A 406 38.06 -14.55 1.74
N VAL A 407 39.29 -14.42 1.22
CA VAL A 407 40.36 -15.43 1.31
C VAL A 407 41.64 -14.77 1.81
N GLY A 408 41.70 -14.50 3.12
CA GLY A 408 42.90 -14.04 3.83
C GLY A 408 43.23 -12.56 3.63
N LEU A 409 43.28 -11.82 4.75
CA LEU A 409 43.63 -10.39 4.81
C LEU A 409 45.13 -10.10 4.52
N ASP A 410 45.93 -11.11 4.19
CA ASP A 410 47.40 -11.06 4.14
C ASP A 410 47.98 -10.55 2.80
N MET A 411 47.17 -9.98 1.90
CA MET A 411 47.67 -9.46 0.62
C MET A 411 48.10 -7.98 0.74
N GLU A 412 49.41 -7.71 0.77
CA GLU A 412 49.94 -6.35 0.57
C GLU A 412 49.71 -5.90 -0.89
N VAL A 413 49.04 -4.75 -1.08
CA VAL A 413 48.84 -4.15 -2.41
C VAL A 413 49.48 -2.76 -2.47
N GLN A 414 50.55 -2.63 -3.24
CA GLN A 414 50.94 -1.34 -3.80
C GLN A 414 49.95 -0.95 -4.91
N ALA A 415 48.99 -0.09 -4.59
CA ALA A 415 48.04 0.43 -5.57
C ALA A 415 48.64 1.65 -6.30
N GLU A 416 49.17 1.45 -7.50
CA GLU A 416 49.48 2.57 -8.40
C GLU A 416 48.19 3.32 -8.75
N ARG A 417 48.12 4.61 -8.41
CA ARG A 417 46.93 5.46 -8.61
C ARG A 417 46.72 5.92 -10.05
N THR A 418 47.75 5.85 -10.89
CA THR A 418 47.76 6.43 -12.25
C THR A 418 47.89 5.34 -13.31
N ILE A 419 47.14 5.46 -14.41
CA ILE A 419 47.36 4.63 -15.61
C ILE A 419 48.27 5.42 -16.55
N GLU A 420 49.48 4.91 -16.81
CA GLU A 420 50.29 5.38 -17.93
C GLU A 420 49.73 4.78 -19.22
N VAL A 421 48.95 5.58 -19.95
CA VAL A 421 48.22 5.13 -21.15
C VAL A 421 49.19 4.55 -22.19
N ASP A 422 50.34 5.17 -22.41
CA ASP A 422 51.33 4.71 -23.38
C ASP A 422 51.86 3.31 -23.06
N LYS A 423 52.13 3.04 -21.78
CA LYS A 423 52.59 1.72 -21.30
C LYS A 423 51.47 0.68 -21.38
N ALA A 424 50.26 1.04 -20.99
CA ALA A 424 49.10 0.15 -21.06
C ALA A 424 48.71 -0.19 -22.51
N MET A 425 48.85 0.76 -23.45
CA MET A 425 48.65 0.51 -24.88
C MET A 425 49.70 -0.44 -25.46
N LEU A 426 50.96 -0.34 -25.00
CA LEU A 426 52.04 -1.27 -25.39
C LEU A 426 51.83 -2.68 -24.83
N GLU A 427 51.26 -2.81 -23.62
CA GLU A 427 50.97 -4.09 -22.97
C GLU A 427 49.77 -4.83 -23.60
N GLY A 428 48.92 -4.13 -24.35
CA GLY A 428 47.78 -4.69 -25.05
C GLY A 428 46.61 -5.09 -24.14
N ARG A 429 45.52 -5.58 -24.75
CA ARG A 429 44.31 -6.02 -24.04
C ARG A 429 44.62 -7.23 -23.14
N ARG A 430 44.14 -7.21 -21.89
CA ARG A 430 44.26 -8.34 -20.96
C ARG A 430 42.90 -8.89 -20.62
N LEU A 431 42.67 -10.17 -20.91
CA LEU A 431 41.46 -10.83 -20.46
C LEU A 431 41.53 -11.03 -18.94
N VAL A 432 40.75 -10.25 -18.19
CA VAL A 432 40.65 -10.41 -16.73
C VAL A 432 39.68 -11.56 -16.43
N PRO A 433 40.13 -12.67 -15.84
CA PRO A 433 39.25 -13.80 -15.56
C PRO A 433 38.25 -13.44 -14.45
N GLN A 434 36.99 -13.85 -14.61
CA GLN A 434 35.97 -13.70 -13.59
C GLN A 434 36.21 -14.69 -12.44
N ILE A 435 35.91 -14.28 -11.20
CA ILE A 435 35.87 -15.20 -10.05
C ILE A 435 34.59 -16.03 -10.15
N THR A 436 34.72 -17.34 -10.34
CA THR A 436 33.58 -18.27 -10.50
C THR A 436 33.35 -19.14 -9.27
N GLU A 437 34.28 -19.16 -8.33
CA GLU A 437 34.17 -19.90 -7.07
C GLU A 437 33.30 -19.14 -6.05
N HIS A 438 32.69 -19.89 -5.12
CA HIS A 438 31.91 -19.28 -4.05
C HIS A 438 32.84 -18.52 -3.10
N LEU A 439 32.41 -17.31 -2.74
CA LEU A 439 33.12 -16.49 -1.76
C LEU A 439 32.86 -17.05 -0.36
N HIS A 440 33.92 -17.24 0.42
CA HIS A 440 33.83 -17.66 1.81
C HIS A 440 33.99 -16.45 2.74
N THR A 441 33.33 -16.45 3.89
CA THR A 441 33.54 -15.39 4.90
C THR A 441 34.91 -15.57 5.55
N ALA A 442 35.68 -14.48 5.65
CA ALA A 442 36.90 -14.46 6.46
C ALA A 442 36.61 -14.57 7.98
N PHE A 443 35.35 -14.36 8.36
CA PHE A 443 34.84 -14.44 9.73
C PHE A 443 33.72 -15.50 9.81
N PRO A 444 34.05 -16.80 9.88
CA PRO A 444 33.04 -17.83 10.00
C PRO A 444 32.31 -17.72 11.35
N VAL A 445 30.98 -17.74 11.32
CA VAL A 445 30.14 -17.80 12.53
C VAL A 445 30.30 -19.20 13.13
N GLN A 446 30.84 -19.29 14.35
CA GLN A 446 30.93 -20.55 15.08
C GLN A 446 29.63 -20.82 15.84
N GLU A 447 29.32 -22.09 16.09
CA GLU A 447 28.09 -22.48 16.81
C GLU A 447 27.98 -21.79 18.18
N GLN A 448 29.10 -21.64 18.88
CA GLN A 448 29.19 -20.90 20.15
C GLN A 448 28.80 -19.42 20.04
N ASP A 449 28.98 -18.78 18.89
CA ASP A 449 28.62 -17.37 18.66
C ASP A 449 27.10 -17.17 18.59
N LEU A 450 26.35 -18.26 18.33
CA LEU A 450 24.89 -18.27 18.31
C LEU A 450 24.27 -18.38 19.72
N HIS A 451 25.08 -18.65 20.74
CA HIS A 451 24.64 -18.84 22.12
C HIS A 451 25.01 -17.63 22.99
N GLY A 452 24.03 -16.75 23.23
CA GLY A 452 24.15 -15.63 24.15
C GLY A 452 23.75 -15.99 25.59
N PRO A 453 24.12 -15.17 26.59
CA PRO A 453 23.71 -15.37 27.99
C PRO A 453 22.21 -15.13 28.23
N ILE A 454 21.53 -14.45 27.29
CA ILE A 454 20.11 -14.16 27.34
C ILE A 454 19.40 -15.25 26.52
N THR A 455 18.72 -16.15 27.21
CA THR A 455 18.01 -17.31 26.63
C THR A 455 16.51 -17.25 26.84
N GLU A 456 16.04 -16.30 27.64
CA GLU A 456 14.62 -16.09 27.98
C GLU A 456 14.22 -14.65 27.66
N LEU A 457 12.95 -14.46 27.29
CA LEU A 457 12.40 -13.13 27.03
C LEU A 457 12.19 -12.41 28.37
N ALA A 458 12.46 -11.10 28.43
CA ALA A 458 12.18 -10.31 29.63
C ALA A 458 10.68 -10.29 30.01
N VAL A 459 9.79 -10.59 29.05
CA VAL A 459 8.36 -10.74 29.25
C VAL A 459 7.87 -11.97 28.49
N GLU A 460 7.33 -12.94 29.22
CA GLU A 460 6.80 -14.18 28.67
C GLU A 460 5.47 -13.97 27.91
N ALA A 461 5.18 -14.85 26.94
CA ALA A 461 4.00 -14.75 26.08
C ALA A 461 2.68 -14.75 26.88
N ASP A 462 2.59 -15.54 27.95
CA ASP A 462 1.41 -15.59 28.83
C ASP A 462 1.15 -14.23 29.49
N ARG A 463 2.22 -13.55 29.92
CA ARG A 463 2.12 -12.23 30.52
C ARG A 463 1.66 -11.18 29.51
N VAL A 464 2.09 -11.29 28.25
CA VAL A 464 1.60 -10.43 27.16
C VAL A 464 0.11 -10.66 26.93
N ASN A 465 -0.35 -11.92 26.90
CA ASN A 465 -1.76 -12.26 26.73
C ASN A 465 -2.63 -11.71 27.87
N ASP A 466 -2.15 -11.78 29.11
CA ASP A 466 -2.84 -11.19 30.27
C ASP A 466 -2.99 -9.67 30.16
N LEU A 467 -1.92 -8.97 29.76
CA LEU A 467 -1.92 -7.52 29.58
C LEU A 467 -2.87 -7.08 28.46
N ILE A 468 -2.86 -7.81 27.33
CA ILE A 468 -3.78 -7.57 26.21
C ILE A 468 -5.23 -7.86 26.64
N GLY A 469 -5.46 -8.96 27.37
CA GLY A 469 -6.77 -9.32 27.90
C GLY A 469 -7.31 -8.26 28.87
N HIS A 470 -6.45 -7.71 29.73
CA HIS A 470 -6.81 -6.61 30.62
C HIS A 470 -7.19 -5.35 29.82
N PHE A 471 -6.38 -4.97 28.82
CA PHE A 471 -6.67 -3.84 27.94
C PHE A 471 -8.02 -3.99 27.24
N ARG A 472 -8.32 -5.15 26.64
CA ARG A 472 -9.57 -5.42 25.93
C ARG A 472 -10.82 -5.39 26.82
N LYS A 473 -10.68 -5.59 28.13
CA LYS A 473 -11.78 -5.54 29.12
C LYS A 473 -12.09 -4.13 29.64
N LEU A 474 -11.25 -3.14 29.36
CA LEU A 474 -11.46 -1.76 29.83
C LEU A 474 -12.83 -1.17 29.42
N PRO A 475 -13.37 -1.40 28.21
CA PRO A 475 -14.69 -0.89 27.81
C PRO A 475 -15.81 -1.35 28.75
N GLU A 476 -15.79 -2.62 29.16
CA GLU A 476 -16.78 -3.21 30.07
C GLU A 476 -16.68 -2.58 31.49
N GLN A 477 -15.49 -2.15 31.86
CA GLN A 477 -15.18 -1.57 33.18
C GLN A 477 -15.40 -0.05 33.24
N LEU A 478 -15.59 0.60 32.08
CA LEU A 478 -15.76 2.04 31.93
C LEU A 478 -17.06 2.39 31.20
N PRO A 479 -18.24 2.05 31.76
CA PRO A 479 -19.54 2.22 31.11
C PRO A 479 -19.99 3.69 30.96
N GLN A 480 -19.27 4.64 31.59
CA GLN A 480 -19.51 6.07 31.45
C GLN A 480 -19.12 6.63 30.08
N PHE A 481 -18.38 5.86 29.27
CA PHE A 481 -18.06 6.19 27.89
C PHE A 481 -18.82 5.25 26.95
N GLU A 482 -19.21 5.75 25.79
CA GLU A 482 -19.74 4.91 24.72
C GLU A 482 -18.54 4.31 23.96
N TRP A 483 -18.51 2.99 23.81
CA TRP A 483 -17.41 2.30 23.17
C TRP A 483 -17.85 1.69 21.84
N GLU A 484 -16.99 1.77 20.84
CA GLU A 484 -17.14 0.94 19.65
C GLU A 484 -16.72 -0.50 19.98
N ARG A 485 -17.24 -1.48 19.21
CA ARG A 485 -16.96 -2.89 19.47
C ARG A 485 -15.45 -3.12 19.29
N PRO A 486 -14.73 -3.68 20.29
CA PRO A 486 -13.29 -3.88 20.18
C PRO A 486 -12.98 -4.77 18.98
N GLY A 487 -12.10 -4.30 18.08
CA GLY A 487 -11.55 -5.12 17.01
C GLY A 487 -10.52 -6.12 17.52
N GLN A 488 -9.87 -6.85 16.60
CA GLN A 488 -8.73 -7.72 16.95
C GLN A 488 -7.44 -6.93 17.24
N GLU A 489 -7.32 -5.72 16.69
CA GLU A 489 -6.19 -4.81 16.92
C GLU A 489 -6.14 -4.29 18.36
N LEU A 490 -4.95 -3.88 18.80
CA LEU A 490 -4.71 -3.30 20.11
C LEU A 490 -5.11 -1.82 20.15
N VAL A 491 -6.38 -1.53 19.87
CA VAL A 491 -6.95 -0.17 19.78
C VAL A 491 -8.35 -0.20 20.36
N LEU A 492 -8.68 0.79 21.20
CA LEU A 492 -10.06 1.01 21.64
C LEU A 492 -10.53 2.40 21.25
N LEU A 493 -11.67 2.46 20.55
CA LEU A 493 -12.33 3.69 20.14
C LEU A 493 -13.52 3.95 21.06
N GLY A 494 -13.62 5.16 21.57
CA GLY A 494 -14.72 5.56 22.43
C GLY A 494 -15.15 7.00 22.22
N THR A 495 -16.35 7.33 22.69
CA THR A 495 -16.92 8.66 22.73
C THR A 495 -17.29 9.02 24.16
N GLY A 496 -16.82 10.18 24.60
CA GLY A 496 -17.17 10.76 25.89
C GLY A 496 -17.99 12.03 25.74
N ARG A 497 -18.76 12.36 26.78
CA ARG A 497 -19.62 13.55 26.81
C ARG A 497 -19.01 14.63 27.70
N VAL A 498 -18.83 15.83 27.15
CA VAL A 498 -18.27 17.01 27.83
C VAL A 498 -19.28 18.15 27.73
N GLY A 499 -20.09 18.33 28.76
CA GLY A 499 -21.28 19.19 28.69
C GLY A 499 -22.26 18.69 27.62
N GLU A 500 -22.55 19.53 26.62
CA GLU A 500 -23.38 19.15 25.47
C GLU A 500 -22.58 18.55 24.30
N ARG A 501 -21.25 18.65 24.32
CA ARG A 501 -20.37 18.17 23.25
C ARG A 501 -20.10 16.67 23.38
N ILE A 502 -20.19 15.95 22.27
CA ILE A 502 -19.72 14.56 22.15
C ILE A 502 -18.32 14.61 21.54
N GLN A 503 -17.37 13.96 22.19
CA GLN A 503 -15.96 14.02 21.84
C GLN A 503 -15.39 12.60 21.69
N PRO A 504 -14.92 12.22 20.48
CA PRO A 504 -14.28 10.92 20.26
C PRO A 504 -12.86 10.90 20.85
N PHE A 505 -12.41 9.72 21.25
CA PHE A 505 -11.04 9.47 21.68
C PHE A 505 -10.58 8.05 21.30
N VAL A 506 -9.26 7.85 21.30
CA VAL A 506 -8.61 6.58 20.97
C VAL A 506 -7.68 6.20 22.11
N LEU A 507 -7.73 4.94 22.56
CA LEU A 507 -6.74 4.35 23.46
C LEU A 507 -5.80 3.42 22.73
N LEU A 508 -4.50 3.63 22.94
CA LEU A 508 -3.41 2.86 22.36
C LEU A 508 -2.49 2.32 23.47
N PRO A 509 -2.25 1.01 23.55
CA PRO A 509 -1.29 0.44 24.48
C PRO A 509 0.14 0.59 23.93
N ARG A 510 1.08 0.85 24.85
CA ARG A 510 2.51 0.94 24.59
C ARG A 510 3.27 0.16 25.66
N SER A 511 4.38 -0.47 25.29
CA SER A 511 5.30 -1.07 26.25
C SER A 511 6.26 -0.03 26.83
N VAL A 512 6.41 -0.03 28.15
CA VAL A 512 7.44 0.71 28.90
C VAL A 512 8.12 -0.27 29.85
N GLY A 513 9.24 -0.85 29.40
CA GLY A 513 9.90 -1.95 30.11
C GLY A 513 8.98 -3.18 30.17
N GLU A 514 8.71 -3.68 31.39
CA GLU A 514 7.84 -4.83 31.63
C GLU A 514 6.35 -4.44 31.85
N ARG A 515 6.01 -3.16 31.70
CA ARG A 515 4.68 -2.62 32.00
C ARG A 515 4.00 -2.05 30.77
N LEU A 516 2.67 -2.03 30.81
CA LEU A 516 1.84 -1.40 29.79
C LEU A 516 1.55 0.05 30.18
N ALA A 517 1.77 0.98 29.26
CA ALA A 517 1.26 2.33 29.33
C ALA A 517 0.11 2.48 28.31
N LEU A 518 -0.93 3.22 28.67
CA LEU A 518 -2.01 3.56 27.77
C LEU A 518 -1.92 5.02 27.39
N ARG A 519 -1.96 5.30 26.10
CA ARG A 519 -2.02 6.63 25.52
C ARG A 519 -3.44 6.89 25.05
N CYS A 520 -4.04 7.98 25.52
CA CYS A 520 -5.34 8.47 25.06
C CYS A 520 -5.13 9.67 24.16
N ILE A 521 -5.74 9.67 22.98
CA ILE A 521 -5.67 10.76 21.99
C ILE A 521 -7.08 11.19 21.61
N SER A 522 -7.35 12.49 21.64
CA SER A 522 -8.64 13.08 21.27
C SER A 522 -8.44 14.29 20.34
N PRO A 523 -9.16 14.38 19.20
CA PRO A 523 -9.05 15.52 18.29
C PRO A 523 -9.81 16.75 18.83
N ILE A 524 -9.11 17.84 19.14
CA ILE A 524 -9.73 19.01 19.81
C ILE A 524 -10.15 20.14 18.86
N GLY A 525 -9.68 20.14 17.61
CA GLY A 525 -10.10 21.09 16.58
C GLY A 525 -8.98 21.47 15.61
N ALA A 526 -9.11 22.60 14.90
CA ALA A 526 -8.07 23.12 14.00
C ALA A 526 -7.89 24.64 14.14
N VAL A 527 -6.66 25.14 13.97
CA VAL A 527 -6.32 26.58 14.05
C VAL A 527 -5.64 27.08 12.77
N GLY A 528 -6.01 28.28 12.32
CA GLY A 528 -5.60 28.83 11.00
C GLY A 528 -4.35 29.70 10.98
N SER A 529 -3.58 29.82 12.07
CA SER A 529 -2.34 30.60 12.07
C SER A 529 -1.38 30.14 13.18
N ALA A 530 -0.07 30.30 12.95
CA ALA A 530 0.96 30.01 13.96
C ALA A 530 0.81 30.88 15.22
N SER A 531 0.28 32.10 15.10
CA SER A 531 0.00 32.97 16.26
C SER A 531 -1.07 32.40 17.19
N ARG A 532 -2.05 31.66 16.67
CA ARG A 532 -3.08 30.97 17.47
C ARG A 532 -2.58 29.68 18.11
N VAL A 533 -1.52 29.08 17.57
CA VAL A 533 -0.86 27.92 18.20
C VAL A 533 -0.25 28.34 19.55
N GLN A 534 0.29 29.56 19.65
CA GLN A 534 0.81 30.08 20.91
C GLN A 534 -0.31 30.28 21.95
N GLU A 535 -1.46 30.84 21.55
CA GLU A 535 -2.64 30.99 22.42
C GLU A 535 -3.14 29.64 22.94
N VAL A 536 -3.22 28.63 22.06
CA VAL A 536 -3.57 27.26 22.44
C VAL A 536 -2.54 26.67 23.40
N THR A 537 -1.24 26.90 23.15
CA THR A 537 -0.16 26.41 24.02
C THR A 537 -0.26 27.04 25.40
N ASP A 538 -0.58 28.33 25.49
CA ASP A 538 -0.71 29.03 26.76
C ASP A 538 -1.95 28.57 27.54
N GLN A 539 -3.09 28.33 26.87
CA GLN A 539 -4.28 27.74 27.50
C GLN A 539 -4.06 26.27 27.92
N ALA A 540 -3.33 25.50 27.11
CA ALA A 540 -3.05 24.10 27.38
C ALA A 540 -2.18 23.89 28.64
N ARG A 541 -1.43 24.90 29.09
CA ARG A 541 -0.64 24.84 30.34
C ARG A 541 -1.49 24.58 31.58
N GLU A 542 -2.79 24.87 31.53
CA GLU A 542 -3.71 24.62 32.64
C GLU A 542 -4.11 23.14 32.75
N PHE A 543 -3.80 22.32 31.75
CA PHE A 543 -4.18 20.92 31.67
C PHE A 543 -2.95 20.00 31.70
N PRO A 544 -3.01 18.84 32.38
CA PRO A 544 -1.92 17.87 32.43
C PRO A 544 -1.86 17.00 31.16
N VAL A 545 -2.06 17.59 29.98
CA VAL A 545 -2.10 16.88 28.69
C VAL A 545 -1.07 17.48 27.73
N LYS A 546 -0.62 16.66 26.78
CA LYS A 546 0.19 17.13 25.66
C LYS A 546 -0.73 17.57 24.53
N ILE A 547 -0.44 18.70 23.92
CA ILE A 547 -1.13 19.13 22.70
C ILE A 547 -0.26 18.79 21.50
N GLY A 548 -0.77 17.94 20.62
CA GLY A 548 -0.19 17.67 19.32
C GLY A 548 -0.77 18.63 18.28
N ALA A 549 0.08 19.28 17.49
CA ALA A 549 -0.32 20.10 16.36
C ALA A 549 0.25 19.49 15.08
N VAL A 550 -0.63 19.11 14.16
CA VAL A 550 -0.27 18.54 12.84
C VAL A 550 -0.62 19.59 11.80
N GLU A 551 0.36 20.01 11.00
CA GLU A 551 0.09 20.93 9.91
C GLU A 551 -0.86 20.28 8.89
N SER A 552 -1.99 20.94 8.65
CA SER A 552 -3.00 20.51 7.69
C SER A 552 -2.42 20.53 6.27
N ARG A 553 -2.97 19.69 5.40
CA ARG A 553 -2.51 19.53 4.01
C ARG A 553 -2.57 20.82 3.19
N ASP A 554 -3.35 21.81 3.62
CA ASP A 554 -3.44 23.11 2.96
C ASP A 554 -2.31 24.09 3.36
N GLN A 555 -1.43 23.70 4.29
CA GLN A 555 -0.34 24.53 4.87
C GLN A 555 -0.84 25.87 5.42
N ARG A 556 -2.13 25.95 5.76
CA ARG A 556 -2.79 27.16 6.26
C ARG A 556 -3.41 26.95 7.63
N SER A 557 -3.47 25.71 8.10
CA SER A 557 -4.05 25.35 9.39
C SER A 557 -3.28 24.24 10.08
N TYR A 558 -3.49 24.09 11.39
CA TYR A 558 -2.97 22.99 12.19
C TYR A 558 -4.15 22.26 12.82
N ASP A 559 -4.23 20.95 12.61
CA ASP A 559 -5.14 20.06 13.33
C ASP A 559 -4.55 19.77 14.71
N LEU A 560 -5.37 19.92 15.74
CA LEU A 560 -4.97 19.84 17.14
C LEU A 560 -5.53 18.58 17.80
N THR A 561 -4.70 17.95 18.60
CA THR A 561 -5.04 16.77 19.41
C THR A 561 -4.62 16.99 20.85
N ALA A 562 -5.42 16.53 21.80
CA ALA A 562 -5.04 16.41 23.20
C ALA A 562 -4.63 14.96 23.49
N GLU A 563 -3.57 14.80 24.25
CA GLU A 563 -2.97 13.51 24.56
C GLU A 563 -2.67 13.38 26.05
N GLY A 564 -3.08 12.26 26.63
CA GLY A 564 -2.73 11.82 27.97
C GLY A 564 -2.09 10.44 27.93
N GLU A 565 -1.22 10.15 28.90
CA GLU A 565 -0.57 8.84 29.03
C GLU A 565 -0.62 8.39 30.48
N VAL A 566 -0.90 7.10 30.71
CA VAL A 566 -0.95 6.53 32.04
C VAL A 566 -0.30 5.15 32.08
N LEU A 567 0.57 4.94 33.06
CA LEU A 567 1.23 3.66 33.29
C LEU A 567 0.32 2.76 34.14
N LEU A 568 0.06 1.55 33.64
CA LEU A 568 -0.72 0.54 34.34
C LEU A 568 0.14 -0.15 35.42
N THR A 569 -0.46 -0.41 36.56
CA THR A 569 0.18 -1.06 37.70
C THR A 569 0.00 -2.58 37.70
N GLY A 570 -0.92 -3.10 36.88
CA GLY A 570 -1.30 -4.52 36.88
C GLY A 570 -2.35 -4.86 37.94
N ASP A 571 -2.94 -3.85 38.58
CA ASP A 571 -4.06 -3.98 39.52
C ASP A 571 -5.28 -3.36 38.85
N ALA A 572 -6.22 -4.20 38.44
CA ALA A 572 -7.38 -3.79 37.67
C ALA A 572 -8.20 -2.68 38.35
N GLY A 573 -8.28 -2.65 39.68
CA GLY A 573 -9.06 -1.64 40.40
C GLY A 573 -8.40 -0.26 40.37
N VAL A 574 -7.06 -0.21 40.39
CA VAL A 574 -6.27 1.02 40.29
C VAL A 574 -6.19 1.49 38.84
N ASP A 575 -5.99 0.56 37.92
CA ASP A 575 -5.83 0.82 36.49
C ASP A 575 -7.11 1.42 35.89
N VAL A 576 -8.28 0.88 36.19
CA VAL A 576 -9.57 1.44 35.71
C VAL A 576 -9.76 2.90 36.15
N LYS A 577 -9.43 3.22 37.42
CA LYS A 577 -9.56 4.59 37.94
C LYS A 577 -8.60 5.54 37.23
N ARG A 578 -7.35 5.11 37.03
CA ARG A 578 -6.31 5.87 36.35
C ARG A 578 -6.67 6.15 34.90
N VAL A 579 -7.14 5.13 34.18
CA VAL A 579 -7.58 5.25 32.78
C VAL A 579 -8.78 6.17 32.68
N SER A 580 -9.78 6.01 33.55
CA SER A 580 -10.95 6.91 33.57
C SER A 580 -10.57 8.36 33.84
N ALA A 581 -9.63 8.62 34.75
CA ALA A 581 -9.19 9.96 35.08
C ALA A 581 -8.46 10.61 33.89
N MET A 582 -7.52 9.89 33.29
CA MET A 582 -6.79 10.31 32.09
C MET A 582 -7.74 10.63 30.93
N ILE A 583 -8.71 9.76 30.61
CA ILE A 583 -9.69 10.04 29.55
C ILE A 583 -10.48 11.31 29.89
N GLY A 584 -10.94 11.45 31.14
CA GLY A 584 -11.66 12.63 31.57
C GLY A 584 -10.84 13.93 31.47
N GLU A 585 -9.53 13.88 31.71
CA GLU A 585 -8.64 15.03 31.53
C GLU A 585 -8.46 15.39 30.06
N VAL A 586 -8.18 14.40 29.20
CA VAL A 586 -8.00 14.56 27.75
C VAL A 586 -9.26 15.08 27.06
N LEU A 587 -10.44 14.73 27.57
CA LEU A 587 -11.71 15.21 27.02
C LEU A 587 -12.07 16.64 27.50
N ARG A 588 -11.57 17.06 28.67
CA ARG A 588 -11.85 18.40 29.23
C ARG A 588 -10.91 19.48 28.69
N SER A 589 -9.68 19.12 28.32
CA SER A 589 -8.72 19.98 27.62
C SER A 589 -9.17 20.28 26.20
#